data_AF-A0A368ZBZ9-F1
#
_entry.id   AF-A0A368ZBZ9-F1
#
_cell.length_a   1.000
_cell.length_b   1.000
_cell.length_c   1.000
_cell.angle_alpha   90.00
_cell.angle_beta   90.00
_cell.angle_gamma   90.00
#
_symmetry.space_group_name_H-M   'P 1'
#
loop_
_entity.id
_entity.type
_entity.pdbx_description
1 polymer ?
#
loop_
_entity_poly.entity_id
_entity_poly.type
_entity_poly.pdbx_seq_one_letter_code
_entity_poly.pdbx_strand_id
1 'polypeptide(L)'
;MPQLFKGKIEKKEFMEKRKEILKSWKTGSEVDLRSAVEFQRSLSEGRRTSSVLKQAASEGKILCQPRAGLTLLDHHLELLNFLKKNAKADILSTNVDTMTRQNRYQDAENGLVESREIKKSLLDGFPIVSHGVDNCREIILNLDIPVQLRHGTPDSRLMAEIAYASGFNDFVGGGISYNFPYAKDKNPADTVSWWQYVDRLTGYYEDRGVNINRETFGPLTGTMVPPAISVAVSIIEGILAAEQGVIHLSLGYGQNGNLIQDTAALMALREMADKYINDDLNLTDDIFISTVFHEWLGGFPEDRAAGFALINTGILSAAAAETDKIVVRSPGEAINTSCREDLADGIRTTKHCLKIAKRQDCFDMKLVEEEKSIIIKEASAIIDRVKDIADGFWAKGAVKAVDMGIIDVPFSSSTFNRGEVMPCRDSRGAVRFFNTGCLPFNDEIKEFHREKIEERADKEKREVDFQMVIDDIYAAGRGLLSSSDFQN
;
A
#
# COMPACT_ATOMS: atom_id res chain seq x y z
N MET A 1 4.27 26.45 -7.75
CA MET A 1 3.85 25.05 -7.99
C MET A 1 5.01 24.32 -8.65
N PRO A 2 5.29 23.07 -8.24
CA PRO A 2 6.35 22.26 -8.83
C PRO A 2 6.03 21.92 -10.28
N GLN A 3 7.06 21.57 -11.05
CA GLN A 3 6.88 21.07 -12.40
C GLN A 3 6.35 19.63 -12.36
N LEU A 4 5.25 19.40 -13.06
CA LEU A 4 4.69 18.07 -13.33
C LEU A 4 5.02 17.69 -14.77
N PHE A 5 5.26 16.40 -15.00
CA PHE A 5 5.66 15.88 -16.31
C PHE A 5 4.56 15.03 -16.92
N LYS A 6 4.27 15.25 -18.20
CA LYS A 6 3.44 14.33 -18.98
C LYS A 6 4.39 13.28 -19.56
N GLY A 7 4.29 12.04 -19.10
CA GLY A 7 5.24 10.98 -19.46
C GLY A 7 6.61 11.11 -18.75
N LYS A 8 7.57 10.33 -19.23
CA LYS A 8 8.89 10.11 -18.61
C LYS A 8 9.70 11.40 -18.48
N ILE A 9 10.22 11.67 -17.29
CA ILE A 9 11.15 12.79 -17.07
C ILE A 9 12.42 12.55 -17.89
N GLU A 10 12.82 13.57 -18.65
CA GLU A 10 14.03 13.53 -19.48
C GLU A 10 15.28 13.25 -18.65
N LYS A 11 16.19 12.43 -19.19
CA LYS A 11 17.38 11.98 -18.43
C LYS A 11 18.20 13.16 -17.90
N LYS A 12 18.41 14.21 -18.71
CA LYS A 12 19.18 15.39 -18.29
C LYS A 12 18.55 16.07 -17.07
N GLU A 13 17.23 16.24 -17.09
CA GLU A 13 16.48 16.89 -16.03
C GLU A 13 16.41 16.03 -14.76
N PHE A 14 16.17 14.73 -14.91
CA PHE A 14 16.22 13.78 -13.80
C PHE A 14 17.59 13.81 -13.09
N MET A 15 18.69 13.79 -13.86
CA MET A 15 20.04 13.83 -13.31
C MET A 15 20.35 15.15 -12.60
N GLU A 16 19.77 16.27 -13.04
CA GLU A 16 19.94 17.56 -12.38
C GLU A 16 19.18 17.61 -11.05
N LYS A 17 17.91 17.17 -11.04
CA LYS A 17 17.13 17.05 -9.79
C LYS A 17 17.84 16.16 -8.77
N ARG A 18 18.43 15.04 -9.20
CA ARG A 18 19.16 14.12 -8.31
C ARG A 18 20.29 14.81 -7.55
N LYS A 19 21.04 15.72 -8.18
CA LYS A 19 22.18 16.40 -7.52
C LYS A 19 21.75 17.17 -6.27
N GLU A 20 20.58 17.79 -6.31
CA GLU A 20 20.05 18.54 -5.17
C GLU A 20 19.48 17.60 -4.10
N ILE A 21 18.84 16.51 -4.52
CA ILE A 21 18.30 15.49 -3.60
C ILE A 21 19.41 14.82 -2.81
N LEU A 22 20.51 14.43 -3.45
CA LEU A 22 21.64 13.77 -2.76
C LEU A 22 22.37 14.69 -1.77
N LYS A 23 22.19 16.01 -1.87
CA LYS A 23 22.73 16.98 -0.90
C LYS A 23 21.83 17.18 0.32
N SER A 24 20.59 16.65 0.31
CA SER A 24 19.64 16.91 1.41
C SER A 24 20.02 16.21 2.72
N TRP A 25 20.93 15.25 2.69
CA TRP A 25 21.53 14.63 3.87
C TRP A 25 22.92 14.06 3.56
N LYS A 26 23.76 13.94 4.58
CA LYS A 26 25.18 13.53 4.43
C LYS A 26 25.36 12.15 3.76
N THR A 27 24.49 11.19 4.04
CA THR A 27 24.53 9.84 3.47
C THR A 27 24.15 9.80 1.98
N GLY A 28 23.58 10.88 1.43
CA GLY A 28 23.37 10.99 -0.02
C GLY A 28 24.68 11.03 -0.83
N SER A 29 25.80 11.37 -0.19
CA SER A 29 27.13 11.28 -0.82
C SER A 29 27.62 9.84 -1.04
N GLU A 30 27.00 8.86 -0.39
CA GLU A 30 27.33 7.43 -0.54
C GLU A 30 26.66 6.81 -1.79
N VAL A 31 25.73 7.51 -2.42
CA VAL A 31 24.97 7.00 -3.57
C VAL A 31 25.76 7.20 -4.87
N ASP A 32 26.32 6.11 -5.38
CA ASP A 32 26.83 6.01 -6.75
C ASP A 32 25.94 5.10 -7.60
N LEU A 33 25.21 5.69 -8.57
CA LEU A 33 24.30 4.95 -9.46
C LEU A 33 24.99 3.84 -10.26
N ARG A 34 26.26 3.99 -10.63
CA ARG A 34 26.96 2.96 -11.40
C ARG A 34 27.20 1.73 -10.52
N SER A 35 27.84 1.96 -9.38
CA SER A 35 28.09 0.93 -8.36
C SER A 35 26.78 0.29 -7.88
N ALA A 36 25.73 1.09 -7.69
CA ALA A 36 24.41 0.60 -7.31
C ALA A 36 23.79 -0.34 -8.35
N VAL A 37 23.85 -0.01 -9.64
CA VAL A 37 23.35 -0.87 -10.72
C VAL A 37 24.16 -2.17 -10.79
N GLU A 38 25.48 -2.09 -10.68
CA GLU A 38 26.35 -3.27 -10.66
C GLU A 38 26.05 -4.17 -9.46
N PHE A 39 25.88 -3.59 -8.27
CA PHE A 39 25.49 -4.30 -7.06
C PHE A 39 24.13 -4.97 -7.20
N GLN A 40 23.13 -4.24 -7.67
CA GLN A 40 21.79 -4.78 -7.91
C GLN A 40 21.84 -5.94 -8.89
N ARG A 41 22.62 -5.87 -9.98
CA ARG A 41 22.80 -6.98 -10.94
C ARG A 41 23.47 -8.21 -10.33
N SER A 42 24.34 -8.02 -9.35
CA SER A 42 25.03 -9.11 -8.64
C SER A 42 24.10 -9.95 -7.75
N LEU A 43 22.92 -9.41 -7.38
CA LEU A 43 21.96 -10.12 -6.55
C LEU A 43 21.34 -11.31 -7.31
N SER A 44 21.27 -12.45 -6.63
CA SER A 44 20.57 -13.65 -7.11
C SER A 44 19.07 -13.42 -7.29
N GLU A 45 18.43 -14.15 -8.19
CA GLU A 45 16.98 -14.08 -8.44
C GLU A 45 16.13 -14.27 -7.18
N GLY A 46 16.53 -15.18 -6.28
CA GLY A 46 15.82 -15.39 -5.00
C GLY A 46 15.77 -14.17 -4.07
N ARG A 47 16.61 -13.15 -4.31
CA ARG A 47 16.61 -11.87 -3.57
C ARG A 47 15.80 -10.77 -4.28
N ARG A 48 15.24 -11.07 -5.45
CA ARG A 48 14.48 -10.10 -6.26
C ARG A 48 13.00 -10.32 -6.10
N THR A 49 12.29 -9.32 -5.62
CA THR A 49 10.83 -9.40 -5.47
C THR A 49 10.14 -9.64 -6.82
N SER A 50 10.61 -8.99 -7.88
CA SER A 50 10.09 -9.19 -9.25
C SER A 50 10.16 -10.65 -9.70
N SER A 51 11.29 -11.33 -9.48
CA SER A 51 11.46 -12.75 -9.82
C SER A 51 10.58 -13.65 -8.95
N VAL A 52 10.57 -13.43 -7.63
CA VAL A 52 9.80 -14.25 -6.69
C VAL A 52 8.29 -14.08 -6.90
N LEU A 53 7.80 -12.88 -7.19
CA LEU A 53 6.40 -12.63 -7.54
C LEU A 53 6.01 -13.31 -8.85
N LYS A 54 6.81 -13.15 -9.92
CA LYS A 54 6.55 -13.82 -11.21
C LYS A 54 6.46 -15.33 -11.07
N GLN A 55 7.40 -15.92 -10.34
CA GLN A 55 7.38 -17.35 -10.06
C GLN A 55 6.12 -17.74 -9.28
N ALA A 56 5.82 -17.02 -8.20
CA ALA A 56 4.67 -17.33 -7.34
C ALA A 56 3.33 -17.21 -8.10
N ALA A 57 3.17 -16.17 -8.91
CA ALA A 57 2.02 -15.99 -9.79
C ALA A 57 1.86 -17.17 -10.77
N SER A 58 2.96 -17.60 -11.41
CA SER A 58 2.93 -18.76 -12.32
C SER A 58 2.58 -20.09 -11.64
N GLU A 59 2.83 -20.20 -10.32
CA GLU A 59 2.55 -21.38 -9.51
C GLU A 59 1.20 -21.31 -8.77
N GLY A 60 0.45 -20.20 -8.91
CA GLY A 60 -0.76 -19.93 -8.12
C GLY A 60 -0.46 -19.90 -6.61
N LYS A 61 0.69 -19.35 -6.22
CA LYS A 61 1.14 -19.25 -4.84
C LYS A 61 1.01 -17.81 -4.34
N ILE A 62 0.26 -17.63 -3.26
CA ILE A 62 0.16 -16.34 -2.57
C ILE A 62 1.34 -16.17 -1.61
N LEU A 63 2.06 -15.05 -1.72
CA LEU A 63 3.24 -14.75 -0.89
C LEU A 63 2.85 -14.06 0.42
N CYS A 64 3.45 -14.45 1.53
CA CYS A 64 3.23 -13.81 2.83
C CYS A 64 4.39 -12.88 3.20
N GLN A 65 4.06 -11.63 3.51
CA GLN A 65 5.03 -10.60 3.90
C GLN A 65 4.62 -9.91 5.22
N PRO A 66 5.45 -9.91 6.28
CA PRO A 66 5.15 -9.17 7.50
C PRO A 66 5.49 -7.68 7.37
N ARG A 67 5.14 -6.90 8.40
CA ARG A 67 5.70 -5.56 8.66
C ARG A 67 6.69 -5.64 9.81
N ALA A 68 7.95 -5.30 9.57
CA ALA A 68 9.02 -5.42 10.57
C ALA A 68 10.01 -4.26 10.44
N GLY A 69 10.33 -3.60 11.55
CA GLY A 69 11.29 -2.51 11.59
C GLY A 69 11.76 -2.24 13.01
N LEU A 70 13.08 -2.26 13.21
CA LEU A 70 13.72 -1.89 14.47
C LEU A 70 14.80 -0.83 14.19
N THR A 71 15.15 -0.04 15.20
CA THR A 71 16.07 1.10 15.01
C THR A 71 17.51 0.64 14.74
N LEU A 72 17.98 -0.37 15.46
CA LEU A 72 19.36 -0.85 15.41
C LEU A 72 19.51 -1.93 14.33
N LEU A 73 20.60 -1.85 13.56
CA LEU A 73 20.84 -2.75 12.42
C LEU A 73 20.96 -4.22 12.83
N ASP A 74 21.72 -4.51 13.88
CA ASP A 74 21.91 -5.84 14.43
C ASP A 74 20.59 -6.44 14.93
N HIS A 75 19.83 -5.68 15.73
CA HIS A 75 18.52 -6.11 16.20
C HIS A 75 17.53 -6.33 15.04
N HIS A 76 17.57 -5.47 14.02
CA HIS A 76 16.73 -5.59 12.83
C HIS A 76 17.09 -6.84 12.03
N LEU A 77 18.38 -7.12 11.82
CA LEU A 77 18.86 -8.34 11.17
C LEU A 77 18.45 -9.61 11.94
N GLU A 78 18.52 -9.59 13.27
CA GLU A 78 18.05 -10.68 14.12
C GLU A 78 16.55 -10.93 13.94
N LEU A 79 15.73 -9.86 13.95
CA LEU A 79 14.30 -9.94 13.71
C LEU A 79 13.99 -10.53 12.33
N LEU A 80 14.61 -10.02 11.27
CA LEU A 80 14.37 -10.49 9.90
C LEU A 80 14.78 -11.96 9.73
N ASN A 81 15.92 -12.37 10.29
CA ASN A 81 16.34 -13.77 10.27
C ASN A 81 15.42 -14.68 11.08
N PHE A 82 14.89 -14.21 12.22
CA PHE A 82 13.89 -14.92 13.00
C PHE A 82 12.62 -15.15 12.18
N LEU A 83 12.06 -14.12 11.54
CA LEU A 83 10.84 -14.25 10.73
C LEU A 83 11.05 -15.18 9.53
N LYS A 84 12.21 -15.09 8.87
CA LYS A 84 12.59 -16.02 7.79
C LYS A 84 12.65 -17.45 8.27
N LYS A 85 13.40 -17.73 9.35
CA LYS A 85 13.68 -19.10 9.82
C LYS A 85 12.48 -19.73 10.52
N ASN A 86 11.83 -18.99 11.40
CA ASN A 86 10.80 -19.51 12.31
C ASN A 86 9.40 -19.43 11.69
N ALA A 87 9.12 -18.43 10.87
CA ALA A 87 7.81 -18.23 10.25
C ALA A 87 7.76 -18.54 8.75
N LYS A 88 8.93 -18.67 8.11
CA LYS A 88 9.06 -18.94 6.67
C LYS A 88 8.36 -17.85 5.84
N ALA A 89 8.58 -16.57 6.21
CA ALA A 89 8.17 -15.43 5.39
C ALA A 89 8.67 -15.60 3.95
N ASP A 90 7.85 -15.29 2.95
CA ASP A 90 8.27 -15.40 1.54
C ASP A 90 9.00 -14.13 1.08
N ILE A 91 8.58 -12.97 1.59
CA ILE A 91 9.21 -11.67 1.42
C ILE A 91 9.31 -11.04 2.81
N LEU A 92 10.40 -10.34 3.08
CA LEU A 92 10.59 -9.57 4.32
C LEU A 92 10.34 -8.08 4.08
N SER A 93 10.22 -7.31 5.16
CA SER A 93 10.10 -5.87 5.06
C SER A 93 11.05 -5.16 6.00
N THR A 94 11.44 -3.95 5.62
CA THR A 94 12.05 -2.97 6.51
C THR A 94 11.10 -1.79 6.60
N ASN A 95 10.42 -1.68 7.75
CA ASN A 95 9.53 -0.59 8.05
C ASN A 95 10.34 0.62 8.53
N VAL A 96 10.20 1.74 7.83
CA VAL A 96 10.96 2.97 8.11
C VAL A 96 10.34 3.73 9.29
N ASP A 97 11.15 4.37 10.14
CA ASP A 97 10.64 5.16 11.27
C ASP A 97 9.92 6.45 10.85
N THR A 98 9.07 6.96 11.73
CA THR A 98 8.25 8.16 11.47
C THR A 98 9.08 9.44 11.28
N MET A 99 10.24 9.60 11.91
CA MET A 99 11.08 10.80 11.73
C MET A 99 11.68 10.83 10.33
N THR A 100 12.18 9.69 9.83
CA THR A 100 12.63 9.56 8.44
C THR A 100 11.48 9.81 7.45
N ARG A 101 10.26 9.34 7.74
CA ARG A 101 9.08 9.58 6.88
C ARG A 101 8.71 11.06 6.73
N GLN A 102 9.09 11.90 7.69
CA GLN A 102 8.87 13.35 7.66
C GLN A 102 10.14 14.13 7.27
N ASN A 103 11.17 13.44 6.77
CA ASN A 103 12.47 13.99 6.40
C ASN A 103 13.20 14.69 7.56
N ARG A 104 12.86 14.33 8.80
CA ARG A 104 13.51 14.80 10.04
C ARG A 104 14.74 13.96 10.37
N TYR A 105 15.69 13.92 9.45
CA TYR A 105 16.84 12.99 9.53
C TYR A 105 17.73 13.23 10.74
N GLN A 106 17.84 14.48 11.21
CA GLN A 106 18.58 14.79 12.45
C GLN A 106 17.94 14.13 13.67
N ASP A 107 16.61 14.14 13.76
CA ASP A 107 15.90 13.51 14.88
C ASP A 107 15.95 11.98 14.80
N ALA A 108 15.87 11.43 13.59
CA ALA A 108 16.09 10.00 13.35
C ALA A 108 17.52 9.58 13.73
N GLU A 109 18.54 10.39 13.40
CA GLU A 109 19.93 10.15 13.81
C GLU A 109 20.11 10.24 15.33
N ASN A 110 19.52 11.24 16.00
CA ASN A 110 19.55 11.35 17.46
C ASN A 110 18.91 10.12 18.11
N GLY A 111 17.74 9.70 17.64
CA GLY A 111 17.07 8.49 18.14
C GLY A 111 17.86 7.21 17.88
N LEU A 112 18.60 7.14 16.77
CA LEU A 112 19.53 6.03 16.49
C LEU A 112 20.72 6.02 17.47
N VAL A 113 21.32 7.17 17.75
CA VAL A 113 22.42 7.29 18.73
C VAL A 113 21.95 6.88 20.11
N GLU A 114 20.83 7.44 20.59
CA GLU A 114 20.28 7.11 21.90
C GLU A 114 19.91 5.62 22.00
N SER A 115 19.30 5.06 20.95
CA SER A 115 18.99 3.62 20.88
C SER A 115 20.24 2.75 21.02
N ARG A 116 21.39 3.16 20.47
CA ARG A 116 22.67 2.45 20.59
C ARG A 116 23.20 2.50 22.03
N GLU A 117 23.09 3.65 22.69
CA GLU A 117 23.53 3.83 24.07
C GLU A 117 22.76 2.94 25.04
N ILE A 118 21.43 2.86 24.89
CA ILE A 118 20.57 2.05 25.77
C ILE A 118 20.33 0.62 25.27
N LYS A 119 20.87 0.26 24.09
CA LYS A 119 20.68 -1.03 23.40
C LYS A 119 19.21 -1.43 23.25
N LYS A 120 18.36 -0.47 22.90
CA LYS A 120 16.91 -0.67 22.71
C LYS A 120 16.41 0.26 21.62
N SER A 121 15.49 -0.21 20.78
CA SER A 121 14.86 0.64 19.76
C SER A 121 13.95 1.68 20.42
N LEU A 122 14.24 2.96 20.17
CA LEU A 122 13.40 4.09 20.55
C LEU A 122 12.54 4.62 19.40
N LEU A 123 12.96 4.36 18.16
CA LEU A 123 12.15 4.69 16.99
C LEU A 123 11.16 3.55 16.68
N ASP A 124 10.06 3.91 16.04
CA ASP A 124 9.00 3.00 15.59
C ASP A 124 9.34 2.26 14.27
N GLY A 125 10.61 2.31 13.85
CA GLY A 125 11.10 1.68 12.63
C GLY A 125 12.60 1.86 12.42
N PHE A 126 13.05 1.50 11.22
CA PHE A 126 14.44 1.53 10.80
C PHE A 126 14.78 2.87 10.11
N PRO A 127 15.71 3.67 10.65
CA PRO A 127 16.09 4.97 10.08
C PRO A 127 17.07 4.81 8.91
N ILE A 128 16.55 4.33 7.78
CA ILE A 128 17.32 3.97 6.58
C ILE A 128 18.24 5.10 6.10
N VAL A 129 17.77 6.35 6.09
CA VAL A 129 18.56 7.50 5.65
C VAL A 129 19.73 7.77 6.60
N SER A 130 19.53 7.61 7.90
CA SER A 130 20.57 7.80 8.92
C SER A 130 21.59 6.65 8.94
N HIS A 131 21.17 5.43 8.60
CA HIS A 131 22.08 4.28 8.45
C HIS A 131 22.96 4.38 7.19
N GLY A 132 22.47 4.99 6.11
CA GLY A 132 23.23 5.15 4.87
C GLY A 132 23.32 3.87 4.03
N VAL A 133 24.02 3.93 2.91
CA VAL A 133 24.01 2.90 1.87
C VAL A 133 24.63 1.60 2.36
N ASP A 134 25.79 1.67 3.00
CA ASP A 134 26.58 0.48 3.35
C ASP A 134 25.92 -0.36 4.46
N ASN A 135 25.45 0.27 5.53
CA ASN A 135 24.72 -0.41 6.61
C ASN A 135 23.41 -1.03 6.09
N CYS A 136 22.71 -0.32 5.21
CA CYS A 136 21.48 -0.85 4.61
C CYS A 136 21.77 -2.00 3.63
N ARG A 137 22.95 -2.01 2.99
CA ARG A 137 23.40 -3.11 2.14
C ARG A 137 23.66 -4.38 2.95
N GLU A 138 24.09 -4.27 4.21
CA GLU A 138 24.24 -5.43 5.10
C GLU A 138 22.91 -6.19 5.28
N ILE A 139 21.76 -5.49 5.29
CA ILE A 139 20.44 -6.14 5.35
C ILE A 139 20.25 -7.10 4.16
N ILE A 140 20.54 -6.62 2.95
CA ILE A 140 20.33 -7.38 1.72
C ILE A 140 21.32 -8.54 1.62
N LEU A 141 22.57 -8.35 2.06
CA LEU A 141 23.61 -9.39 1.99
C LEU A 141 23.40 -10.52 3.01
N ASN A 142 22.84 -10.23 4.18
CA ASN A 142 22.58 -11.21 5.25
C ASN A 142 21.30 -12.04 5.04
N LEU A 143 20.53 -11.76 3.99
CA LEU A 143 19.29 -12.44 3.67
C LEU A 143 19.37 -13.06 2.28
N ASP A 144 18.63 -14.13 2.06
CA ASP A 144 18.57 -14.92 0.82
C ASP A 144 17.18 -14.87 0.15
N ILE A 145 16.24 -14.14 0.76
CA ILE A 145 14.90 -13.83 0.23
C ILE A 145 14.75 -12.31 0.06
N PRO A 146 13.78 -11.82 -0.72
CA PRO A 146 13.64 -10.40 -0.99
C PRO A 146 13.24 -9.59 0.25
N VAL A 147 13.66 -8.33 0.27
CA VAL A 147 13.29 -7.36 1.32
C VAL A 147 12.71 -6.13 0.65
N GLN A 148 11.49 -5.77 1.04
CA GLN A 148 10.85 -4.53 0.60
C GLN A 148 11.07 -3.41 1.62
N LEU A 149 11.29 -2.19 1.14
CA LEU A 149 11.20 -1.02 2.00
C LEU A 149 9.73 -0.56 2.12
N ARG A 150 9.19 -0.55 3.34
CA ARG A 150 7.80 -0.15 3.61
C ARG A 150 7.72 1.07 4.52
N HIS A 151 6.88 2.05 4.20
CA HIS A 151 6.88 3.33 4.90
C HIS A 151 5.54 4.10 4.73
N GLY A 152 5.60 5.42 4.68
CA GLY A 152 4.46 6.34 4.54
C GLY A 152 5.00 7.76 4.41
N THR A 153 5.68 8.04 3.29
CA THR A 153 6.59 9.19 3.15
C THR A 153 6.18 10.06 1.96
N PRO A 154 5.74 11.32 2.18
CA PRO A 154 5.39 12.22 1.10
C PRO A 154 6.58 12.54 0.17
N ASP A 155 7.72 12.96 0.73
CA ASP A 155 8.97 13.19 -0.02
C ASP A 155 9.94 12.03 0.20
N SER A 156 9.86 11.05 -0.68
CA SER A 156 10.61 9.80 -0.59
C SER A 156 11.91 9.79 -1.40
N ARG A 157 12.32 10.92 -1.98
CA ARG A 157 13.33 10.95 -3.04
C ARG A 157 14.71 10.48 -2.59
N LEU A 158 15.25 11.07 -1.51
CA LEU A 158 16.55 10.65 -0.97
C LEU A 158 16.51 9.22 -0.42
N MET A 159 15.41 8.84 0.22
CA MET A 159 15.24 7.50 0.76
C MET A 159 15.25 6.43 -0.34
N ALA A 160 14.62 6.69 -1.49
CA ALA A 160 14.64 5.78 -2.63
C ALA A 160 16.06 5.63 -3.22
N GLU A 161 16.83 6.72 -3.34
CA GLU A 161 18.23 6.69 -3.76
C GLU A 161 19.09 5.78 -2.87
N ILE A 162 18.99 5.95 -1.54
CA ILE A 162 19.73 5.14 -0.57
C ILE A 162 19.26 3.69 -0.65
N ALA A 163 17.95 3.44 -0.63
CA ALA A 163 17.39 2.09 -0.67
C ALA A 163 17.85 1.31 -1.92
N TYR A 164 17.76 1.91 -3.10
CA TYR A 164 18.14 1.23 -4.34
C TYR A 164 19.65 1.02 -4.44
N ALA A 165 20.45 1.97 -3.96
CA ALA A 165 21.91 1.80 -3.87
C ALA A 165 22.33 0.69 -2.89
N SER A 166 21.53 0.44 -1.86
CA SER A 166 21.73 -0.63 -0.89
C SER A 166 21.24 -2.00 -1.34
N GLY A 167 20.50 -2.09 -2.45
CA GLY A 167 20.01 -3.37 -2.99
C GLY A 167 18.53 -3.68 -2.73
N PHE A 168 17.78 -2.79 -2.09
CA PHE A 168 16.32 -2.93 -2.02
C PHE A 168 15.78 -2.85 -3.44
N ASN A 169 14.97 -3.85 -3.83
CA ASN A 169 14.38 -3.95 -5.17
C ASN A 169 12.85 -4.09 -5.12
N ASP A 170 12.27 -3.65 -4.01
CA ASP A 170 10.83 -3.49 -3.83
C ASP A 170 10.58 -2.28 -2.90
N PHE A 171 9.72 -1.39 -3.34
CA PHE A 171 9.49 -0.09 -2.72
C PHE A 171 8.01 0.27 -2.83
N VAL A 172 7.36 0.63 -1.73
CA VAL A 172 5.93 0.95 -1.70
C VAL A 172 5.68 2.46 -1.59
N GLY A 173 4.56 2.94 -2.13
CA GLY A 173 4.07 4.30 -1.96
C GLY A 173 3.61 4.94 -3.26
N GLY A 174 3.25 6.21 -3.19
CA GLY A 174 2.82 7.01 -4.32
C GLY A 174 2.43 8.44 -3.91
N GLY A 175 2.22 9.29 -4.92
CA GLY A 175 1.99 10.73 -4.74
C GLY A 175 0.71 11.09 -3.98
N ILE A 176 -0.26 10.18 -3.94
CA ILE A 176 -1.54 10.33 -3.23
C ILE A 176 -1.51 9.46 -1.96
N SER A 177 -1.22 8.17 -2.12
CA SER A 177 -1.34 7.16 -1.07
C SER A 177 -0.34 7.35 0.07
N TYR A 178 0.83 7.94 -0.20
CA TYR A 178 1.81 8.33 0.82
C TYR A 178 1.79 9.82 1.18
N ASN A 179 0.73 10.53 0.76
CA ASN A 179 0.40 11.87 1.24
C ASN A 179 -0.79 11.82 2.21
N PHE A 180 -2.00 11.48 1.72
CA PHE A 180 -3.26 11.68 2.44
C PHE A 180 -3.37 10.98 3.80
N PRO A 181 -2.87 9.74 3.97
CA PRO A 181 -2.89 9.08 5.28
C PRO A 181 -1.78 9.55 6.22
N TYR A 182 -0.74 10.22 5.70
CA TYR A 182 0.55 10.37 6.39
C TYR A 182 1.03 11.82 6.54
N ALA A 183 0.31 12.79 5.98
CA ALA A 183 0.68 14.18 6.05
C ALA A 183 -0.51 15.11 6.15
N LYS A 184 -0.32 16.17 6.95
CA LYS A 184 -1.32 17.23 7.14
C LYS A 184 -1.21 18.33 6.08
N ASP A 185 -0.01 18.85 5.84
CA ASP A 185 0.17 20.08 5.06
C ASP A 185 1.16 19.89 3.89
N LYS A 186 1.04 18.77 3.16
CA LYS A 186 1.85 18.50 1.96
C LYS A 186 0.99 18.63 0.71
N ASN A 187 1.33 19.60 -0.13
CA ASN A 187 0.56 19.89 -1.33
C ASN A 187 0.61 18.69 -2.32
N PRO A 188 -0.54 18.23 -2.85
CA PRO A 188 -0.61 17.14 -3.82
C PRO A 188 0.27 17.34 -5.06
N ALA A 189 0.44 18.58 -5.54
CA ALA A 189 1.32 18.85 -6.67
C ALA A 189 2.79 18.54 -6.33
N ASP A 190 3.21 18.84 -5.11
CA ASP A 190 4.56 18.54 -4.63
C ASP A 190 4.74 17.03 -4.48
N THR A 191 3.82 16.35 -3.82
CA THR A 191 3.94 14.90 -3.60
C THR A 191 3.87 14.11 -4.90
N VAL A 192 2.97 14.46 -5.83
CA VAL A 192 2.96 13.84 -7.17
C VAL A 192 4.28 14.10 -7.90
N SER A 193 4.82 15.32 -7.89
CA SER A 193 6.12 15.63 -8.51
C SER A 193 7.28 14.83 -7.88
N TRP A 194 7.27 14.68 -6.55
CA TRP A 194 8.30 13.91 -5.84
C TRP A 194 8.22 12.42 -6.13
N TRP A 195 7.02 11.87 -6.28
CA TRP A 195 6.84 10.46 -6.64
C TRP A 195 7.12 10.20 -8.12
N GLN A 196 6.87 11.15 -9.03
CA GLN A 196 7.38 11.07 -10.41
C GLN A 196 8.92 10.93 -10.44
N TYR A 197 9.63 11.56 -9.50
CA TYR A 197 11.08 11.36 -9.38
C TYR A 197 11.43 9.94 -8.92
N VAL A 198 10.73 9.40 -7.91
CA VAL A 198 10.98 8.04 -7.39
C VAL A 198 10.71 7.01 -8.48
N ASP A 199 9.58 7.11 -9.17
CA ASP A 199 9.23 6.19 -10.25
C ASP A 199 10.17 6.36 -11.45
N ARG A 200 10.66 7.58 -11.72
CA ARG A 200 11.71 7.79 -12.73
C ARG A 200 13.04 7.16 -12.35
N LEU A 201 13.40 7.18 -11.07
CA LEU A 201 14.58 6.48 -10.56
C LEU A 201 14.41 4.97 -10.76
N THR A 202 13.25 4.39 -10.45
CA THR A 202 12.93 3.00 -10.79
C THR A 202 13.11 2.74 -12.29
N GLY A 203 12.51 3.58 -13.16
CA GLY A 203 12.68 3.46 -14.61
C GLY A 203 14.14 3.61 -15.08
N TYR A 204 15.00 4.34 -14.36
CA TYR A 204 16.44 4.41 -14.65
C TYR A 204 17.15 3.07 -14.42
N TYR A 205 16.75 2.33 -13.39
CA TYR A 205 17.24 0.97 -13.12
C TYR A 205 16.68 -0.04 -14.14
N GLU A 206 15.39 0.08 -14.49
CA GLU A 206 14.75 -0.75 -15.52
C GLU A 206 15.40 -0.57 -16.91
N ASP A 207 15.71 0.68 -17.31
CA ASP A 207 16.49 1.01 -18.53
C ASP A 207 17.88 0.31 -18.56
N ARG A 208 18.32 -0.27 -17.44
CA ARG A 208 19.60 -0.99 -17.26
C ARG A 208 19.38 -2.45 -16.86
N GLY A 209 18.20 -3.01 -17.08
CA GLY A 209 17.90 -4.42 -16.77
C GLY A 209 18.01 -4.74 -15.28
N VAL A 210 17.76 -3.77 -14.41
CA VAL A 210 17.61 -3.98 -12.98
C VAL A 210 16.13 -3.82 -12.64
N ASN A 211 15.46 -4.95 -12.47
CA ASN A 211 14.04 -4.99 -12.17
C ASN A 211 13.80 -4.59 -10.71
N ILE A 212 13.07 -3.50 -10.50
CA ILE A 212 12.69 -3.00 -9.17
C ILE A 212 11.17 -2.93 -9.12
N ASN A 213 10.59 -3.65 -8.16
CA ASN A 213 9.15 -3.61 -7.93
C ASN A 213 8.72 -2.29 -7.30
N ARG A 214 7.63 -1.72 -7.79
CA ARG A 214 6.93 -0.61 -7.16
C ARG A 214 5.55 -1.07 -6.72
N GLU A 215 5.25 -0.85 -5.45
CA GLU A 215 3.93 -1.13 -4.89
C GLU A 215 3.15 0.17 -4.64
N THR A 216 1.89 0.25 -5.04
CA THR A 216 0.97 1.34 -4.63
C THR A 216 0.34 1.02 -3.28
N PHE A 217 0.12 2.02 -2.44
CA PHE A 217 -0.44 1.80 -1.10
C PHE A 217 -1.97 1.96 -1.09
N GLY A 218 -2.66 0.95 -1.63
CA GLY A 218 -4.12 0.96 -1.75
C GLY A 218 -4.95 1.10 -0.47
N PRO A 219 -4.49 0.67 0.73
CA PRO A 219 -5.29 0.84 1.94
C PRO A 219 -5.58 2.28 2.34
N LEU A 220 -4.77 3.24 1.89
CA LEU A 220 -4.87 4.65 2.25
C LEU A 220 -4.95 4.84 3.79
N THR A 221 -6.03 5.43 4.30
CA THR A 221 -6.22 5.69 5.73
C THR A 221 -6.54 4.43 6.53
N GLY A 222 -6.80 3.29 5.87
CA GLY A 222 -7.11 2.04 6.52
C GLY A 222 -8.44 2.02 7.29
N THR A 223 -9.27 3.06 7.13
CA THR A 223 -10.49 3.27 7.89
C THR A 223 -11.68 3.35 6.94
N MET A 224 -12.31 2.20 6.67
CA MET A 224 -13.50 2.06 5.83
C MET A 224 -13.37 2.77 4.47
N VAL A 225 -12.23 2.68 3.81
CA VAL A 225 -12.04 3.27 2.49
C VAL A 225 -12.86 2.45 1.48
N PRO A 226 -13.87 3.03 0.82
CA PRO A 226 -14.68 2.31 -0.16
C PRO A 226 -13.79 1.70 -1.27
N PRO A 227 -14.07 0.46 -1.73
CA PRO A 227 -13.25 -0.20 -2.75
C PRO A 227 -12.98 0.65 -3.99
N ALA A 228 -13.98 1.40 -4.46
CA ALA A 228 -13.83 2.25 -5.63
C ALA A 228 -12.71 3.31 -5.49
N ILE A 229 -12.58 3.93 -4.31
CA ILE A 229 -11.53 4.92 -4.05
C ILE A 229 -10.15 4.24 -3.97
N SER A 230 -10.07 3.12 -3.25
CA SER A 230 -8.84 2.34 -3.12
C SER A 230 -8.34 1.87 -4.49
N VAL A 231 -9.21 1.27 -5.30
CA VAL A 231 -8.91 0.79 -6.65
C VAL A 231 -8.52 1.96 -7.56
N ALA A 232 -9.31 3.05 -7.58
CA ALA A 232 -9.02 4.19 -8.44
C ALA A 232 -7.65 4.83 -8.11
N VAL A 233 -7.33 5.05 -6.83
CA VAL A 233 -6.03 5.61 -6.44
C VAL A 233 -4.89 4.65 -6.79
N SER A 234 -5.04 3.35 -6.51
CA SER A 234 -4.04 2.34 -6.86
C SER A 234 -3.76 2.31 -8.37
N ILE A 235 -4.79 2.39 -9.23
CA ILE A 235 -4.65 2.41 -10.69
C ILE A 235 -3.99 3.71 -11.16
N ILE A 236 -4.45 4.86 -10.68
CA ILE A 236 -3.88 6.17 -11.04
C ILE A 236 -2.39 6.25 -10.68
N GLU A 237 -2.00 5.79 -9.49
CA GLU A 237 -0.59 5.73 -9.10
C GLU A 237 0.21 4.72 -9.94
N GLY A 238 -0.40 3.59 -10.30
CA GLY A 238 0.19 2.62 -11.22
C GLY A 238 0.47 3.23 -12.60
N ILE A 239 -0.47 3.99 -13.15
CA ILE A 239 -0.31 4.74 -14.40
C ILE A 239 0.82 5.76 -14.30
N LEU A 240 0.85 6.56 -13.23
CA LEU A 240 1.90 7.56 -13.01
C LEU A 240 3.29 6.93 -12.92
N ALA A 241 3.40 5.76 -12.29
CA ALA A 241 4.64 5.02 -12.20
C ALA A 241 5.05 4.43 -13.58
N ALA A 242 4.10 3.82 -14.28
CA ALA A 242 4.30 3.27 -15.62
C ALA A 242 4.80 4.34 -16.62
N GLU A 243 4.22 5.55 -16.60
CA GLU A 243 4.66 6.68 -17.42
C GLU A 243 6.14 7.05 -17.20
N GLN A 244 6.71 6.74 -16.03
CA GLN A 244 8.12 7.00 -15.71
C GLN A 244 9.07 5.84 -16.05
N GLY A 245 8.55 4.73 -16.58
CA GLY A 245 9.31 3.56 -17.02
C GLY A 245 9.35 2.42 -16.00
N VAL A 246 8.39 2.37 -15.07
CA VAL A 246 8.24 1.22 -14.16
C VAL A 246 7.53 0.08 -14.88
N ILE A 247 8.11 -1.13 -14.84
CA ILE A 247 7.56 -2.31 -15.53
C ILE A 247 7.22 -3.49 -14.60
N HIS A 248 7.47 -3.34 -13.29
CA HIS A 248 7.04 -4.30 -12.26
C HIS A 248 6.21 -3.55 -11.22
N LEU A 249 4.89 -3.76 -11.26
CA LEU A 249 3.92 -3.08 -10.43
C LEU A 249 3.15 -4.05 -9.55
N SER A 250 3.02 -3.69 -8.28
CA SER A 250 2.15 -4.34 -7.30
C SER A 250 1.06 -3.36 -6.86
N LEU A 251 -0.20 -3.67 -7.11
CA LEU A 251 -1.31 -2.79 -6.75
C LEU A 251 -1.98 -3.24 -5.46
N GLY A 252 -2.08 -2.33 -4.50
CA GLY A 252 -2.61 -2.63 -3.17
C GLY A 252 -4.13 -2.51 -3.06
N TYR A 253 -4.72 -3.29 -2.15
CA TYR A 253 -6.07 -3.11 -1.60
C TYR A 253 -6.07 -3.47 -0.10
N GLY A 254 -6.83 -2.74 0.71
CA GLY A 254 -6.94 -2.98 2.15
C GLY A 254 -8.23 -3.71 2.53
N GLN A 255 -8.13 -4.69 3.42
CA GLN A 255 -9.29 -5.42 3.96
C GLN A 255 -10.34 -4.47 4.53
N ASN A 256 -11.56 -4.54 3.99
CA ASN A 256 -12.74 -3.90 4.57
C ASN A 256 -13.59 -4.89 5.39
N GLY A 257 -13.40 -6.19 5.20
CA GLY A 257 -13.87 -7.27 6.07
C GLY A 257 -15.09 -8.05 5.57
N ASN A 258 -15.88 -7.51 4.64
CA ASN A 258 -16.90 -8.32 3.95
C ASN A 258 -16.22 -9.18 2.88
N LEU A 259 -16.35 -10.51 2.99
CA LEU A 259 -15.62 -11.44 2.14
C LEU A 259 -15.94 -11.29 0.65
N ILE A 260 -17.20 -11.06 0.30
CA ILE A 260 -17.64 -10.89 -1.09
C ILE A 260 -17.06 -9.59 -1.66
N GLN A 261 -17.18 -8.49 -0.92
CA GLN A 261 -16.67 -7.19 -1.35
C GLN A 261 -15.15 -7.15 -1.45
N ASP A 262 -14.42 -7.70 -0.49
CA ASP A 262 -12.96 -7.73 -0.54
C ASP A 262 -12.45 -8.60 -1.70
N THR A 263 -13.11 -9.74 -1.96
CA THR A 263 -12.81 -10.60 -3.12
C THR A 263 -13.08 -9.86 -4.42
N ALA A 264 -14.26 -9.25 -4.54
CA ALA A 264 -14.66 -8.46 -5.69
C ALA A 264 -13.71 -7.27 -5.95
N ALA A 265 -13.26 -6.58 -4.91
CA ALA A 265 -12.33 -5.45 -5.01
C ALA A 265 -10.96 -5.88 -5.56
N LEU A 266 -10.41 -7.00 -5.11
CA LEU A 266 -9.15 -7.54 -5.60
C LEU A 266 -9.26 -7.99 -7.07
N MET A 267 -10.36 -8.66 -7.43
CA MET A 267 -10.61 -9.07 -8.81
C MET A 267 -10.81 -7.87 -9.73
N ALA A 268 -11.58 -6.86 -9.31
CA ALA A 268 -11.75 -5.60 -10.02
C ALA A 268 -10.40 -4.88 -10.19
N LEU A 269 -9.57 -4.84 -9.14
CA LEU A 269 -8.25 -4.20 -9.20
C LEU A 269 -7.38 -4.83 -10.28
N ARG A 270 -7.34 -6.17 -10.38
CA ARG A 270 -6.57 -6.88 -11.42
C ARG A 270 -7.12 -6.57 -12.81
N GLU A 271 -8.43 -6.75 -13.01
CA GLU A 271 -9.10 -6.54 -14.31
C GLU A 271 -8.93 -5.09 -14.82
N MET A 272 -9.10 -4.12 -13.92
CA MET A 272 -8.92 -2.70 -14.26
C MET A 272 -7.46 -2.33 -14.49
N ALA A 273 -6.51 -2.99 -13.82
CA ALA A 273 -5.10 -2.74 -14.06
C ALA A 273 -4.67 -3.17 -15.46
N ASP A 274 -5.10 -4.34 -15.91
CA ASP A 274 -4.86 -4.79 -17.28
C ASP A 274 -5.46 -3.81 -18.29
N LYS A 275 -6.72 -3.40 -18.10
CA LYS A 275 -7.37 -2.42 -18.97
C LYS A 275 -6.64 -1.07 -18.99
N TYR A 276 -6.50 -0.41 -17.84
CA TYR A 276 -6.05 0.99 -17.79
C TYR A 276 -4.55 1.15 -17.95
N ILE A 277 -3.74 0.15 -17.56
CA ILE A 277 -2.27 0.24 -17.59
C ILE A 277 -1.70 -0.49 -18.82
N ASN A 278 -2.11 -1.74 -19.07
CA ASN A 278 -1.56 -2.53 -20.19
C ASN A 278 -2.21 -2.15 -21.52
N ASP A 279 -3.54 -2.06 -21.59
CA ASP A 279 -4.24 -1.83 -22.87
C ASP A 279 -4.29 -0.34 -23.26
N ASP A 280 -4.66 0.55 -22.32
CA ASP A 280 -4.97 1.95 -22.65
C ASP A 280 -3.74 2.88 -22.74
N LEU A 281 -2.65 2.62 -22.00
CA LEU A 281 -1.48 3.51 -21.99
C LEU A 281 -0.60 3.39 -23.25
N ASN A 282 -0.80 2.34 -24.06
CA ASN A 282 -0.02 2.09 -25.28
C ASN A 282 1.50 2.17 -25.05
N LEU A 283 1.98 1.54 -23.97
CA LEU A 283 3.40 1.49 -23.63
C LEU A 283 4.15 0.48 -24.51
N THR A 284 5.46 0.66 -24.64
CA THR A 284 6.31 -0.22 -25.46
C THR A 284 6.63 -1.55 -24.80
N ASP A 285 6.62 -1.57 -23.47
CA ASP A 285 7.01 -2.73 -22.66
C ASP A 285 5.78 -3.24 -21.92
N ASP A 286 5.61 -4.57 -21.91
CA ASP A 286 4.57 -5.21 -21.11
C ASP A 286 4.89 -5.02 -19.62
N ILE A 287 3.91 -4.52 -18.87
CA ILE A 287 4.05 -4.32 -17.43
C ILE A 287 3.60 -5.59 -16.71
N PHE A 288 4.48 -6.13 -15.88
CA PHE A 288 4.10 -7.19 -14.97
C PHE A 288 3.30 -6.59 -13.81
N ILE A 289 2.01 -6.92 -13.75
CA ILE A 289 1.09 -6.46 -12.71
C ILE A 289 0.82 -7.61 -11.73
N SER A 290 0.91 -7.29 -10.44
CA SER A 290 0.55 -8.15 -9.32
C SER A 290 -0.39 -7.43 -8.36
N THR A 291 -1.16 -8.15 -7.56
CA THR A 291 -2.04 -7.58 -6.54
C THR A 291 -1.53 -7.87 -5.13
N VAL A 292 -1.76 -6.93 -4.22
CA VAL A 292 -1.36 -7.02 -2.82
C VAL A 292 -2.56 -6.78 -1.93
N PHE A 293 -2.93 -7.79 -1.15
CA PHE A 293 -3.95 -7.65 -0.11
C PHE A 293 -3.29 -7.27 1.21
N HIS A 294 -3.77 -6.19 1.82
CA HIS A 294 -3.34 -5.81 3.15
C HIS A 294 -4.40 -6.23 4.15
N GLU A 295 -4.01 -7.10 5.08
CA GLU A 295 -4.85 -7.43 6.23
C GLU A 295 -5.14 -6.16 7.05
N TRP A 296 -6.26 -6.22 7.79
CA TRP A 296 -6.93 -5.11 8.47
C TRP A 296 -6.00 -4.00 9.00
N LEU A 297 -6.31 -2.74 8.66
CA LEU A 297 -5.53 -1.58 9.08
C LEU A 297 -6.22 -0.67 10.10
N GLY A 298 -7.52 -0.86 10.33
CA GLY A 298 -8.26 -0.09 11.33
C GLY A 298 -7.94 -0.53 12.76
N GLY A 299 -8.78 -0.10 13.71
CA GLY A 299 -8.68 -0.54 15.10
C GLY A 299 -8.67 -2.07 15.20
N PHE A 300 -7.69 -2.61 15.91
CA PHE A 300 -7.47 -4.05 16.05
C PHE A 300 -7.91 -4.51 17.45
N PRO A 301 -8.47 -5.72 17.61
CA PRO A 301 -8.87 -6.23 18.93
C PRO A 301 -7.64 -6.47 19.83
N GLU A 302 -7.80 -6.18 21.13
CA GLU A 302 -6.78 -6.51 22.14
C GLU A 302 -6.73 -8.03 22.43
N ASP A 303 -7.87 -8.70 22.30
CA ASP A 303 -7.94 -10.15 22.43
C ASP A 303 -7.26 -10.83 21.23
N ARG A 304 -6.25 -11.65 21.52
CA ARG A 304 -5.45 -12.33 20.48
C ARG A 304 -6.28 -13.29 19.65
N ALA A 305 -7.28 -13.95 20.22
CA ALA A 305 -8.11 -14.91 19.49
C ALA A 305 -9.01 -14.17 18.47
N ALA A 306 -9.60 -13.04 18.86
CA ALA A 306 -10.28 -12.12 17.96
C ALA A 306 -9.33 -11.57 16.87
N GLY A 307 -8.09 -11.25 17.25
CA GLY A 307 -7.05 -10.84 16.29
C GLY A 307 -6.77 -11.90 15.23
N PHE A 308 -6.60 -13.16 15.62
CA PHE A 308 -6.48 -14.27 14.67
C PHE A 308 -7.74 -14.47 13.82
N ALA A 309 -8.93 -14.32 14.40
CA ALA A 309 -10.18 -14.44 13.66
C ALA A 309 -10.26 -13.39 12.54
N LEU A 310 -9.92 -12.13 12.84
CA LEU A 310 -9.90 -11.03 11.87
C LEU A 310 -8.86 -11.22 10.76
N ILE A 311 -7.68 -11.73 11.11
CA ILE A 311 -6.64 -12.12 10.14
C ILE A 311 -7.18 -13.21 9.21
N ASN A 312 -7.77 -14.27 9.77
CA ASN A 312 -8.29 -15.42 9.02
C ASN A 312 -9.38 -15.03 8.02
N THR A 313 -10.30 -14.12 8.35
CA THR A 313 -11.32 -13.68 7.40
C THR A 313 -10.70 -12.96 6.20
N GLY A 314 -9.70 -12.11 6.41
CA GLY A 314 -8.96 -11.45 5.33
C GLY A 314 -8.27 -12.46 4.40
N ILE A 315 -7.68 -13.51 4.97
CA ILE A 315 -6.98 -14.56 4.21
C ILE A 315 -7.94 -15.32 3.28
N LEU A 316 -9.19 -15.53 3.71
CA LEU A 316 -10.20 -16.18 2.89
C LEU A 316 -10.55 -15.35 1.64
N SER A 317 -10.73 -14.04 1.78
CA SER A 317 -10.94 -13.14 0.62
C SER A 317 -9.73 -13.14 -0.32
N ALA A 318 -8.52 -13.07 0.25
CA ALA A 318 -7.28 -13.09 -0.52
C ALA A 318 -7.08 -14.39 -1.31
N ALA A 319 -7.44 -15.53 -0.70
CA ALA A 319 -7.42 -16.84 -1.36
C ALA A 319 -8.45 -16.93 -2.49
N ALA A 320 -9.68 -16.46 -2.24
CA ALA A 320 -10.77 -16.46 -3.23
C ALA A 320 -10.45 -15.62 -4.47
N ALA A 321 -9.81 -14.47 -4.27
CA ALA A 321 -9.42 -13.57 -5.34
C ALA A 321 -8.11 -13.94 -6.03
N GLU A 322 -7.42 -14.99 -5.55
CA GLU A 322 -6.09 -15.39 -6.04
C GLU A 322 -5.10 -14.21 -6.09
N THR A 323 -4.99 -13.48 -4.97
CA THR A 323 -4.04 -12.36 -4.86
C THR A 323 -2.59 -12.85 -4.90
N ASP A 324 -1.65 -12.02 -5.34
CA ASP A 324 -0.24 -12.43 -5.47
C ASP A 324 0.51 -12.36 -4.13
N LYS A 325 0.13 -11.40 -3.27
CA LYS A 325 0.82 -11.14 -2.00
C LYS A 325 -0.15 -10.69 -0.91
N ILE A 326 0.10 -11.14 0.32
CA ILE A 326 -0.58 -10.66 1.54
C ILE A 326 0.44 -9.95 2.44
N VAL A 327 0.09 -8.73 2.87
CA VAL A 327 0.79 -8.02 3.95
C VAL A 327 0.12 -8.41 5.26
N VAL A 328 0.84 -9.22 6.03
CA VAL A 328 0.35 -9.94 7.20
C VAL A 328 0.38 -9.06 8.45
N ARG A 329 -0.69 -9.15 9.25
CA ARG A 329 -0.83 -8.56 10.59
C ARG A 329 -0.45 -9.56 11.67
N SER A 330 -0.13 -9.01 12.84
CA SER A 330 0.13 -9.82 14.02
C SER A 330 -1.14 -9.90 14.89
N PRO A 331 -1.38 -11.01 15.61
CA PRO A 331 -2.48 -11.10 16.56
C PRO A 331 -2.31 -10.15 17.76
N GLY A 332 -1.15 -9.53 17.93
CA GLY A 332 -0.82 -8.55 18.97
C GLY A 332 -0.76 -7.11 18.49
N GLU A 333 -1.33 -6.79 17.31
CA GLU A 333 -1.22 -5.48 16.65
C GLU A 333 -1.68 -4.32 17.55
N ALA A 334 -2.71 -4.51 18.37
CA ALA A 334 -3.23 -3.49 19.28
C ALA A 334 -2.26 -3.14 20.43
N ILE A 335 -1.31 -4.03 20.76
CA ILE A 335 -0.45 -3.92 21.94
C ILE A 335 0.99 -3.59 21.53
N ASN A 336 1.57 -4.38 20.63
CA ASN A 336 2.97 -4.24 20.23
C ASN A 336 3.20 -4.78 18.82
N THR A 337 3.35 -3.88 17.86
CA THR A 337 3.59 -4.19 16.45
C THR A 337 4.97 -4.77 16.15
N SER A 338 5.91 -4.74 17.12
CA SER A 338 7.30 -5.16 16.94
C SER A 338 7.64 -6.48 17.66
N CYS A 339 6.65 -7.15 18.26
CA CYS A 339 6.82 -8.46 18.89
C CYS A 339 7.12 -9.52 17.81
N ARG A 340 8.34 -10.06 17.80
CA ARG A 340 8.78 -11.03 16.77
C ARG A 340 7.96 -12.31 16.80
N GLU A 341 7.56 -12.78 17.98
CA GLU A 341 6.73 -13.97 18.16
C GLU A 341 5.34 -13.75 17.55
N ASP A 342 4.73 -12.59 17.76
CA ASP A 342 3.40 -12.28 17.20
C ASP A 342 3.46 -12.11 15.68
N LEU A 343 4.50 -11.44 15.17
CA LEU A 343 4.74 -11.35 13.73
C LEU A 343 4.89 -12.76 13.11
N ALA A 344 5.63 -13.64 13.77
CA ALA A 344 5.79 -15.02 13.31
C ALA A 344 4.47 -15.82 13.37
N ASP A 345 3.66 -15.63 14.41
CA ASP A 345 2.35 -16.24 14.55
C ASP A 345 1.41 -15.81 13.42
N GLY A 346 1.34 -14.52 13.11
CA GLY A 346 0.57 -14.00 11.98
C GLY A 346 0.96 -14.70 10.67
N ILE A 347 2.25 -14.69 10.32
CA ILE A 347 2.75 -15.30 9.09
C ILE A 347 2.41 -16.80 9.03
N ARG A 348 2.62 -17.54 10.13
CA ARG A 348 2.32 -18.98 10.17
C ARG A 348 0.82 -19.22 9.97
N THR A 349 -0.03 -18.46 10.66
CA THR A 349 -1.48 -18.53 10.51
C THR A 349 -1.90 -18.27 9.07
N THR A 350 -1.43 -17.19 8.45
CA THR A 350 -1.68 -16.88 7.03
C THR A 350 -1.28 -18.03 6.12
N LYS A 351 -0.05 -18.55 6.25
CA LYS A 351 0.42 -19.65 5.40
C LYS A 351 -0.35 -20.95 5.61
N HIS A 352 -0.78 -21.25 6.84
CA HIS A 352 -1.56 -22.45 7.13
C HIS A 352 -3.00 -22.32 6.63
N CYS A 353 -3.64 -21.17 6.83
CA CYS A 353 -4.97 -20.88 6.34
C CYS A 353 -5.03 -20.95 4.81
N LEU A 354 -4.07 -20.35 4.09
CA LEU A 354 -3.97 -20.45 2.63
C LEU A 354 -3.87 -21.90 2.12
N LYS A 355 -3.11 -22.77 2.82
CA LYS A 355 -3.02 -24.19 2.46
C LYS A 355 -4.34 -24.92 2.66
N ILE A 356 -5.09 -24.57 3.70
CA ILE A 356 -6.42 -25.11 3.99
C ILE A 356 -7.42 -24.61 2.94
N ALA A 357 -7.33 -23.36 2.51
CA ALA A 357 -8.24 -22.71 1.56
C ALA A 357 -8.04 -23.13 0.09
N LYS A 358 -6.83 -23.57 -0.31
CA LYS A 358 -6.40 -23.84 -1.71
C LYS A 358 -7.34 -24.68 -2.60
N ARG A 359 -8.35 -25.37 -2.06
CA ARG A 359 -9.28 -26.23 -2.81
C ARG A 359 -10.72 -26.07 -2.35
N GLN A 360 -11.10 -24.89 -1.87
CA GLN A 360 -12.44 -24.64 -1.37
C GLN A 360 -13.21 -23.73 -2.34
N ASP A 361 -14.31 -24.25 -2.88
CA ASP A 361 -15.30 -23.48 -3.64
C ASP A 361 -16.39 -22.95 -2.68
N CYS A 362 -15.99 -22.13 -1.70
CA CYS A 362 -16.88 -21.71 -0.61
C CYS A 362 -17.53 -20.34 -0.82
N PHE A 363 -17.27 -19.68 -1.97
CA PHE A 363 -17.81 -18.36 -2.28
C PHE A 363 -18.89 -18.42 -3.34
N ASP A 364 -19.97 -17.66 -3.13
CA ASP A 364 -20.96 -17.41 -4.16
C ASP A 364 -20.36 -16.43 -5.19
N MET A 365 -19.73 -16.99 -6.22
CA MET A 365 -19.09 -16.21 -7.27
C MET A 365 -20.08 -15.31 -8.03
N LYS A 366 -21.38 -15.61 -8.01
CA LYS A 366 -22.37 -14.72 -8.61
C LYS A 366 -22.46 -13.42 -7.83
N LEU A 367 -22.51 -13.48 -6.50
CA LEU A 367 -22.50 -12.29 -5.65
C LEU A 367 -21.19 -11.51 -5.76
N VAL A 368 -20.06 -12.22 -5.91
CA VAL A 368 -18.75 -11.59 -6.15
C VAL A 368 -18.76 -10.81 -7.47
N GLU A 369 -19.26 -11.40 -8.56
CA GLU A 369 -19.32 -10.74 -9.86
C GLU A 369 -20.31 -9.55 -9.89
N GLU A 370 -21.44 -9.66 -9.20
CA GLU A 370 -22.38 -8.54 -9.03
C GLU A 370 -21.72 -7.35 -8.29
N GLU A 371 -21.06 -7.62 -7.18
CA GLU A 371 -20.34 -6.60 -6.40
C GLU A 371 -19.14 -6.03 -7.19
N LYS A 372 -18.39 -6.89 -7.92
CA LYS A 372 -17.26 -6.48 -8.77
C LYS A 372 -17.71 -5.50 -9.86
N SER A 373 -18.84 -5.77 -10.50
CA SER A 373 -19.42 -4.91 -11.54
C SER A 373 -19.71 -3.50 -11.01
N ILE A 374 -20.25 -3.39 -9.80
CA ILE A 374 -20.48 -2.10 -9.13
C ILE A 374 -19.16 -1.38 -8.85
N ILE A 375 -18.17 -2.07 -8.28
CA ILE A 375 -16.84 -1.50 -7.99
C ILE A 375 -16.17 -0.98 -9.27
N ILE A 376 -16.22 -1.75 -10.36
CA ILE A 376 -15.64 -1.35 -11.66
C ILE A 376 -16.32 -0.09 -12.21
N LYS A 377 -17.66 -0.01 -12.15
CA LYS A 377 -18.42 1.17 -12.59
C LYS A 377 -18.00 2.42 -11.80
N GLU A 378 -17.93 2.30 -10.47
CA GLU A 378 -17.57 3.40 -9.58
C GLU A 378 -16.11 3.86 -9.77
N ALA A 379 -15.16 2.92 -9.75
CA ALA A 379 -13.76 3.23 -9.90
C ALA A 379 -13.46 3.81 -11.29
N SER A 380 -14.11 3.29 -12.35
CA SER A 380 -13.98 3.84 -13.71
C SER A 380 -14.45 5.29 -13.77
N ALA A 381 -15.58 5.63 -13.13
CA ALA A 381 -16.06 7.01 -13.10
C ALA A 381 -15.01 7.98 -12.50
N ILE A 382 -14.27 7.56 -11.48
CA ILE A 382 -13.18 8.34 -10.88
C ILE A 382 -11.99 8.43 -11.85
N ILE A 383 -11.50 7.30 -12.35
CA ILE A 383 -10.30 7.21 -13.20
C ILE A 383 -10.51 7.97 -14.53
N ASP A 384 -11.64 7.75 -15.19
CA ASP A 384 -11.99 8.42 -16.45
C ASP A 384 -12.12 9.92 -16.24
N ARG A 385 -12.73 10.35 -15.12
CA ARG A 385 -12.83 11.77 -14.81
C ARG A 385 -11.46 12.42 -14.59
N VAL A 386 -10.53 11.72 -13.93
CA VAL A 386 -9.15 12.18 -13.74
C VAL A 386 -8.43 12.34 -15.08
N LYS A 387 -8.63 11.41 -16.02
CA LYS A 387 -8.10 11.47 -17.37
C LYS A 387 -8.66 12.68 -18.14
N ASP A 388 -9.97 12.87 -18.11
CA ASP A 388 -10.68 13.87 -18.90
C ASP A 388 -10.37 15.32 -18.49
N ILE A 389 -10.32 15.62 -17.19
CA ILE A 389 -10.10 17.01 -16.70
C ILE A 389 -8.71 17.58 -17.02
N ALA A 390 -7.82 16.75 -17.54
CA ALA A 390 -6.46 17.12 -17.91
C ALA A 390 -6.03 16.57 -19.28
N ASP A 391 -6.97 16.17 -20.14
CA ASP A 391 -6.69 15.71 -21.51
C ASP A 391 -5.60 14.61 -21.55
N GLY A 392 -5.75 13.60 -20.69
CA GLY A 392 -4.83 12.49 -20.54
C GLY A 392 -3.47 12.87 -19.92
N PHE A 393 -3.32 14.06 -19.34
CA PHE A 393 -2.16 14.40 -18.52
C PHE A 393 -2.40 13.95 -17.08
N TRP A 394 -2.12 12.68 -16.79
CA TRP A 394 -2.42 12.02 -15.51
C TRP A 394 -1.92 12.77 -14.27
N ALA A 395 -0.66 13.21 -14.24
CA ALA A 395 -0.13 13.90 -13.05
C ALA A 395 -0.89 15.21 -12.75
N LYS A 396 -1.25 15.97 -13.78
CA LYS A 396 -2.08 17.18 -13.64
C LYS A 396 -3.53 16.84 -13.31
N GLY A 397 -4.06 15.76 -13.89
CA GLY A 397 -5.39 15.22 -13.61
C GLY A 397 -5.54 14.85 -12.14
N ALA A 398 -4.59 14.09 -11.59
CA ALA A 398 -4.57 13.67 -10.19
C ALA A 398 -4.63 14.87 -9.23
N VAL A 399 -3.80 15.90 -9.46
CA VAL A 399 -3.79 17.12 -8.63
C VAL A 399 -5.13 17.85 -8.71
N LYS A 400 -5.66 18.07 -9.93
CA LYS A 400 -6.97 18.72 -10.10
C LYS A 400 -8.10 17.91 -9.47
N ALA A 401 -8.04 16.59 -9.56
CA ALA A 401 -9.07 15.70 -9.02
C ALA A 401 -9.17 15.81 -7.50
N VAL A 402 -8.03 15.98 -6.81
CA VAL A 402 -8.01 16.32 -5.38
C VAL A 402 -8.70 17.66 -5.13
N ASP A 403 -8.27 18.73 -5.82
CA ASP A 403 -8.84 20.07 -5.64
C ASP A 403 -10.36 20.08 -5.88
N MET A 404 -10.83 19.24 -6.81
CA MET A 404 -12.22 19.09 -7.21
C MET A 404 -13.03 18.10 -6.35
N GLY A 405 -12.40 17.34 -5.44
CA GLY A 405 -13.07 16.29 -4.65
C GLY A 405 -13.47 15.04 -5.43
N ILE A 406 -12.91 14.85 -6.64
CA ILE A 406 -13.05 13.62 -7.43
C ILE A 406 -12.19 12.50 -6.80
N ILE A 407 -11.08 12.87 -6.16
CA ILE A 407 -10.34 12.01 -5.24
C ILE A 407 -10.49 12.62 -3.85
N ASP A 408 -11.24 11.93 -2.99
CA ASP A 408 -11.47 12.32 -1.60
C ASP A 408 -11.36 11.07 -0.72
N VAL A 409 -10.37 11.06 0.16
CA VAL A 409 -9.98 9.90 0.97
C VAL A 409 -10.59 10.02 2.37
N PRO A 410 -11.48 9.10 2.77
CA PRO A 410 -12.10 9.14 4.09
C PRO A 410 -11.09 9.23 5.23
N PHE A 411 -11.36 10.13 6.18
CA PHE A 411 -10.53 10.32 7.39
C PHE A 411 -9.06 10.68 7.11
N SER A 412 -8.76 11.25 5.94
CA SER A 412 -7.42 11.79 5.67
C SER A 412 -7.07 12.92 6.64
N SER A 413 -5.81 12.96 7.07
CA SER A 413 -5.28 14.06 7.89
C SER A 413 -4.89 15.29 7.07
N SER A 414 -4.89 15.19 5.73
CA SER A 414 -4.44 16.24 4.83
C SER A 414 -5.44 17.39 4.76
N THR A 415 -4.95 18.62 4.87
CA THR A 415 -5.75 19.85 4.68
C THR A 415 -6.15 20.08 3.22
N PHE A 416 -5.57 19.32 2.29
CA PHE A 416 -5.93 19.32 0.87
C PHE A 416 -7.03 18.30 0.55
N ASN A 417 -7.35 17.39 1.47
CA ASN A 417 -8.47 16.47 1.30
C ASN A 417 -9.78 17.19 1.62
N ARG A 418 -10.80 17.06 0.77
CA ARG A 418 -12.09 17.73 1.01
C ARG A 418 -12.83 17.18 2.23
N GLY A 419 -12.77 15.86 2.43
CA GLY A 419 -13.41 15.20 3.57
C GLY A 419 -14.94 15.21 3.49
N GLU A 420 -15.50 15.30 2.28
CA GLU A 420 -16.94 15.25 2.02
C GLU A 420 -17.42 13.80 1.86
N VAL A 421 -16.57 12.93 1.30
CA VAL A 421 -16.85 11.50 1.20
C VAL A 421 -16.89 10.89 2.60
N MET A 422 -18.03 10.28 2.92
CA MET A 422 -18.23 9.60 4.18
C MET A 422 -18.65 8.14 3.94
N PRO A 423 -17.91 7.16 4.46
CA PRO A 423 -18.27 5.76 4.34
C PRO A 423 -19.08 5.28 5.54
N CYS A 424 -19.94 4.27 5.34
CA CYS A 424 -20.52 3.45 6.41
C CYS A 424 -20.70 2.02 5.91
N ARG A 425 -21.01 1.08 6.79
CA ARG A 425 -21.30 -0.30 6.40
C ARG A 425 -22.78 -0.51 6.06
N ASP A 426 -23.06 -1.40 5.11
CA ASP A 426 -24.41 -1.92 4.87
C ASP A 426 -24.78 -3.05 5.85
N SER A 427 -25.98 -3.62 5.67
CA SER A 427 -26.48 -4.68 6.56
C SER A 427 -25.72 -6.00 6.48
N ARG A 428 -24.77 -6.14 5.56
CA ARG A 428 -23.87 -7.30 5.40
C ARG A 428 -22.43 -6.94 5.79
N GLY A 429 -22.21 -5.75 6.34
CA GLY A 429 -20.89 -5.27 6.71
C GLY A 429 -20.02 -4.80 5.55
N ALA A 430 -20.55 -4.68 4.32
CA ALA A 430 -19.79 -4.14 3.20
C ALA A 430 -19.76 -2.61 3.26
N VAL A 431 -18.64 -1.99 2.89
CA VAL A 431 -18.47 -0.53 2.94
C VAL A 431 -19.21 0.12 1.77
N ARG A 432 -20.00 1.14 2.07
CA ARG A 432 -20.84 1.94 1.17
C ARG A 432 -20.59 3.43 1.36
N PHE A 433 -21.06 4.24 0.42
CA PHE A 433 -21.01 5.69 0.53
C PHE A 433 -22.23 6.24 1.26
N PHE A 434 -22.06 6.63 2.53
CA PHE A 434 -23.03 7.42 3.27
C PHE A 434 -23.17 8.83 2.67
N ASN A 435 -22.04 9.42 2.29
CA ASN A 435 -21.99 10.65 1.49
C ASN A 435 -20.97 10.46 0.36
N THR A 436 -21.36 10.81 -0.86
CA THR A 436 -20.50 10.71 -2.05
C THR A 436 -19.71 12.00 -2.32
N GLY A 437 -20.01 13.10 -1.64
CA GLY A 437 -19.36 14.39 -1.87
C GLY A 437 -19.34 14.77 -3.36
N CYS A 438 -18.16 15.04 -3.88
CA CYS A 438 -17.95 15.40 -5.29
C CYS A 438 -17.50 14.22 -6.18
N LEU A 439 -17.65 12.98 -5.73
CA LEU A 439 -17.37 11.81 -6.56
C LEU A 439 -18.23 11.85 -7.84
N PRO A 440 -17.66 11.51 -9.01
CA PRO A 440 -18.32 11.64 -10.31
C PRO A 440 -19.34 10.51 -10.57
N PHE A 441 -20.17 10.18 -9.58
CA PHE A 441 -21.15 9.11 -9.66
C PHE A 441 -22.49 9.61 -10.23
N ASN A 442 -23.09 8.79 -11.08
CA ASN A 442 -24.46 9.01 -11.57
C ASN A 442 -25.49 8.65 -10.48
N ASP A 443 -26.76 8.94 -10.75
CA ASP A 443 -27.83 8.72 -9.79
C ASP A 443 -28.08 7.23 -9.50
N GLU A 444 -27.85 6.32 -10.47
CA GLU A 444 -27.95 4.87 -10.27
C GLU A 444 -26.98 4.36 -9.20
N ILE A 445 -25.71 4.79 -9.25
CA ILE A 445 -24.71 4.42 -8.25
C ILE A 445 -25.10 4.98 -6.87
N LYS A 446 -25.51 6.24 -6.81
CA LYS A 446 -25.92 6.89 -5.55
C LYS A 446 -27.12 6.20 -4.92
N GLU A 447 -28.10 5.82 -5.73
CA GLU A 447 -29.27 5.06 -5.33
C GLU A 447 -28.89 3.72 -4.71
N PHE A 448 -28.03 2.96 -5.38
CA PHE A 448 -27.56 1.66 -4.90
C PHE A 448 -26.97 1.72 -3.49
N HIS A 449 -26.09 2.71 -3.21
CA HIS A 449 -25.52 2.87 -1.87
C HIS A 449 -26.58 3.24 -0.84
N ARG A 450 -27.51 4.13 -1.20
CA ARG A 450 -28.58 4.56 -0.30
C ARG A 450 -29.48 3.39 0.07
N GLU A 451 -29.96 2.63 -0.89
CA GLU A 451 -30.80 1.44 -0.65
C GLU A 451 -30.10 0.44 0.29
N LYS A 452 -28.80 0.18 0.09
CA LYS A 452 -28.02 -0.74 0.95
C LYS A 452 -27.89 -0.27 2.40
N ILE A 453 -27.84 1.04 2.61
CA ILE A 453 -27.77 1.65 3.95
C ILE A 453 -29.16 1.69 4.59
N GLU A 454 -30.21 2.00 3.83
CA GLU A 454 -31.60 1.94 4.29
C GLU A 454 -31.98 0.51 4.73
N GLU A 455 -31.55 -0.53 3.99
CA GLU A 455 -31.70 -1.94 4.38
C GLU A 455 -31.09 -2.25 5.77
N ARG A 456 -30.00 -1.55 6.14
CA ARG A 456 -29.38 -1.68 7.47
C ARG A 456 -30.21 -0.97 8.52
N ALA A 457 -30.61 0.27 8.24
CA ALA A 457 -31.43 1.10 9.12
C ALA A 457 -32.72 0.37 9.55
N ASP A 458 -33.40 -0.24 8.57
CA ASP A 458 -34.61 -1.03 8.78
C ASP A 458 -34.37 -2.23 9.71
N LYS A 459 -33.26 -2.95 9.51
CA LYS A 459 -32.89 -4.12 10.34
C LYS A 459 -32.52 -3.73 11.76
N GLU A 460 -31.77 -2.64 11.92
CA GLU A 460 -31.33 -2.11 13.21
C GLU A 460 -32.42 -1.29 13.93
N LYS A 461 -33.55 -1.02 13.25
CA LYS A 461 -34.67 -0.20 13.74
C LYS A 461 -34.21 1.18 14.23
N ARG A 462 -33.35 1.82 13.46
CA ARG A 462 -32.86 3.19 13.70
C ARG A 462 -32.86 3.98 12.41
N GLU A 463 -32.81 5.31 12.52
CA GLU A 463 -32.65 6.20 11.38
C GLU A 463 -31.24 6.10 10.78
N VAL A 464 -31.12 6.41 9.48
CA VAL A 464 -29.81 6.58 8.82
C VAL A 464 -29.19 7.88 9.32
N ASP A 465 -28.17 7.77 10.19
CA ASP A 465 -27.46 8.93 10.73
C ASP A 465 -25.94 8.71 10.81
N PHE A 466 -25.23 9.78 11.17
CA PHE A 466 -23.77 9.74 11.29
C PHE A 466 -23.27 8.84 12.44
N GLN A 467 -24.14 8.45 13.38
CA GLN A 467 -23.74 7.55 14.46
C GLN A 467 -23.39 6.17 13.90
N MET A 468 -24.01 5.73 12.79
CA MET A 468 -23.62 4.50 12.08
C MET A 468 -22.13 4.49 11.72
N VAL A 469 -21.61 5.61 11.20
CA VAL A 469 -20.21 5.77 10.82
C VAL A 469 -19.29 5.63 12.04
N ILE A 470 -19.63 6.32 13.13
CA ILE A 470 -18.86 6.29 14.37
C ILE A 470 -18.82 4.87 14.93
N ASP A 471 -19.96 4.18 14.96
CA ASP A 471 -20.03 2.83 15.50
C ASP A 471 -19.18 1.84 14.70
N ASP A 472 -19.16 1.97 13.37
CA ASP A 472 -18.38 1.10 12.48
C ASP A 472 -16.86 1.31 12.61
N ILE A 473 -16.40 2.54 12.91
CA ILE A 473 -14.98 2.83 13.18
C ILE A 473 -14.47 2.03 14.39
N TYR A 474 -15.31 1.85 15.41
CA TYR A 474 -14.92 1.18 16.66
C TYR A 474 -15.25 -0.33 16.69
N ALA A 475 -16.03 -0.84 15.74
CA ALA A 475 -16.53 -2.22 15.78
C ALA A 475 -15.41 -3.27 15.84
N ALA A 476 -14.40 -3.18 14.97
CA ALA A 476 -13.33 -4.18 14.88
C ALA A 476 -12.43 -4.23 16.11
N GLY A 477 -12.18 -3.09 16.75
CA GLY A 477 -11.47 -3.04 18.04
C GLY A 477 -12.21 -3.77 19.16
N ARG A 478 -13.53 -3.96 19.01
CA ARG A 478 -14.38 -4.74 19.92
C ARG A 478 -14.62 -6.18 19.44
N GLY A 479 -13.93 -6.62 18.39
CA GLY A 479 -14.05 -7.98 17.84
C GLY A 479 -15.25 -8.19 16.92
N LEU A 480 -15.92 -7.12 16.44
CA LEU A 480 -17.06 -7.19 15.53
C LEU A 480 -16.72 -6.53 14.18
N LEU A 481 -17.37 -6.93 13.09
CA LEU A 481 -17.14 -6.25 11.80
C LEU A 481 -17.96 -4.96 11.69
N SER A 482 -19.19 -4.98 12.20
CA SER A 482 -20.16 -3.90 12.10
C SER A 482 -20.88 -3.72 13.42
N SER A 483 -21.38 -2.51 13.67
CA SER A 483 -22.20 -2.24 14.85
C SER A 483 -23.55 -2.96 14.85
N SER A 484 -24.00 -3.41 13.68
CA SER A 484 -25.19 -4.25 13.54
C SER A 484 -25.11 -5.51 14.42
N ASP A 485 -23.89 -5.96 14.72
CA ASP A 485 -23.62 -7.18 15.45
C ASP A 485 -23.68 -6.97 16.98
N PHE A 486 -23.87 -5.73 17.47
CA PHE A 486 -24.05 -5.44 18.91
C PHE A 486 -25.40 -5.93 19.46
N GLN A 487 -26.37 -6.24 18.60
CA GLN A 487 -27.77 -6.49 19.00
C GLN A 487 -28.19 -7.98 19.01
N ASN A 488 -27.25 -8.92 18.78
CA ASN A 488 -27.53 -10.37 18.89
C ASN A 488 -26.93 -10.99 20.15
#